data_AF-V5GPM8-F1
#
_entry.id   AF-V5GPM8-F1
#
_cell.length_a   1.000
_cell.length_b   1.000
_cell.length_c   1.000
_cell.angle_alpha   90.00
_cell.angle_beta   90.00
_cell.angle_gamma   90.00
#
_symmetry.space_group_name_H-M   'P 1'
#
loop_
_entity.id
_entity.type
_entity.pdbx_description
1 polymer ?
#
loop_
_entity_poly.entity_id
_entity_poly.type
_entity_poly.pdbx_seq_one_letter_code
_entity_poly.pdbx_strand_id
1 'polypeptide(L)'
;MSNISKAEVLAMVMTFVTSENLTWSGLDNLLSLINVICGMEVLPRTKYLFRKLLASKLGRSTDFYYCEFCEGYLPTPEDRASKIICETCQNCTTISELRSKGSFFTILDLHDQVRQIIGKTSEGLFTNLEKLNDNSVETISDFTDGSLYKKLKTSGALEW
;
A
#
# COMPACT_ATOMS: atom_id res chain seq x y z
N MET A 1 -6.29 19.06 -22.18
CA MET A 1 -7.16 18.13 -21.43
C MET A 1 -6.29 17.43 -20.40
N SER A 2 -6.59 17.56 -19.12
CA SER A 2 -5.81 16.93 -18.03
C SER A 2 -5.80 15.41 -18.22
N ASN A 3 -4.62 14.79 -18.27
CA ASN A 3 -4.43 13.33 -18.28
C ASN A 3 -4.77 12.76 -16.90
N ILE A 4 -6.05 12.73 -16.54
CA ILE A 4 -6.51 12.13 -15.30
C ILE A 4 -6.60 10.61 -15.52
N SER A 5 -5.88 9.86 -14.71
CA SER A 5 -5.90 8.40 -14.69
C SER A 5 -7.19 7.87 -14.07
N LYS A 6 -7.58 6.64 -14.45
CA LYS A 6 -8.73 5.94 -13.84
C LYS A 6 -8.61 5.82 -12.31
N ALA A 7 -7.39 5.69 -11.79
CA ALA A 7 -7.16 5.62 -10.35
C ALA A 7 -7.46 6.93 -9.63
N GLU A 8 -7.09 8.07 -10.23
CA GLU A 8 -7.41 9.40 -9.70
C GLU A 8 -8.92 9.66 -9.72
N VAL A 9 -9.63 9.26 -10.79
CA VAL A 9 -11.10 9.35 -10.83
C VAL A 9 -11.74 8.51 -9.73
N LEU A 10 -11.29 7.25 -9.55
CA LEU A 10 -11.79 6.39 -8.47
C LEU A 10 -11.54 7.00 -7.08
N ALA A 11 -10.36 7.57 -6.86
CA ALA A 11 -10.01 8.23 -5.62
C ALA A 11 -10.89 9.46 -5.36
N MET A 12 -11.07 10.34 -6.36
CA MET A 12 -11.94 11.52 -6.26
C MET A 12 -13.39 11.14 -5.92
N VAL A 13 -13.93 10.13 -6.59
CA VAL A 13 -15.29 9.63 -6.29
C VAL A 13 -15.37 9.10 -4.85
N MET A 14 -14.37 8.34 -4.40
CA MET A 14 -14.35 7.82 -3.03
C MET A 14 -14.25 8.95 -2.00
N THR A 15 -13.38 9.94 -2.23
CA THR A 15 -13.24 11.13 -1.37
C THR A 15 -14.57 11.88 -1.23
N PHE A 16 -15.27 12.11 -2.33
CA PHE A 16 -16.58 12.76 -2.33
C PHE A 16 -17.63 11.96 -1.55
N VAL A 17 -17.69 10.65 -1.78
CA VAL A 17 -18.61 9.75 -1.05
C VAL A 17 -18.36 9.82 0.46
N THR A 18 -17.10 9.85 0.88
CA THR A 18 -16.74 9.95 2.29
C THR A 18 -16.97 11.33 2.89
N SER A 19 -16.70 12.42 2.15
CA SER A 19 -16.87 13.79 2.66
C SER A 19 -18.36 14.13 2.88
N GLU A 20 -19.21 13.67 1.97
CA GLU A 20 -20.65 13.96 2.00
C GLU A 20 -21.47 12.90 2.74
N ASN A 21 -20.82 11.90 3.36
CA ASN A 21 -21.48 10.74 3.97
C ASN A 21 -22.52 10.09 3.04
N LEU A 22 -22.17 9.97 1.75
CA LEU A 22 -23.09 9.51 0.72
C LEU A 22 -23.50 8.06 0.99
N THR A 23 -24.80 7.78 0.91
CA THR A 23 -25.29 6.41 1.10
C THR A 23 -24.77 5.49 -0.01
N TRP A 24 -24.77 4.18 0.25
CA TRP A 24 -24.42 3.18 -0.75
C TRP A 24 -25.29 3.25 -2.02
N SER A 25 -26.56 3.60 -1.89
CA SER A 25 -27.44 3.83 -3.04
C SER A 25 -27.10 5.12 -3.77
N GLY A 26 -26.68 6.16 -3.03
CA GLY A 26 -26.14 7.39 -3.61
C GLY A 26 -24.88 7.16 -4.44
N LEU A 27 -23.97 6.27 -3.99
CA LEU A 27 -22.81 5.86 -4.78
C LEU A 27 -23.21 5.18 -6.10
N ASP A 28 -24.17 4.24 -6.08
CA ASP A 28 -24.65 3.61 -7.32
C ASP A 28 -25.19 4.65 -8.31
N ASN A 29 -25.99 5.60 -7.81
CA ASN A 29 -26.54 6.68 -8.64
C ASN A 29 -25.44 7.60 -9.19
N LEU A 30 -24.43 7.94 -8.38
CA LEU A 30 -23.30 8.77 -8.80
C LEU A 30 -22.47 8.11 -9.90
N LEU A 31 -22.18 6.81 -9.76
CA LEU A 31 -21.44 6.05 -10.77
C LEU A 31 -22.21 6.00 -12.09
N SER A 32 -23.53 5.78 -12.02
CA SER A 32 -24.41 5.82 -13.19
C SER A 32 -24.42 7.20 -13.86
N LEU A 33 -24.57 8.27 -13.07
CA LEU A 33 -24.58 9.65 -13.56
C LEU A 33 -23.30 9.99 -14.32
N ILE A 34 -22.13 9.64 -13.77
CA ILE A 34 -20.84 9.92 -14.42
C ILE A 34 -20.72 9.17 -15.75
N ASN A 35 -21.12 7.90 -15.80
CA ASN A 35 -21.10 7.12 -17.04
C ASN A 35 -22.02 7.70 -18.12
N VAL A 36 -23.20 8.21 -17.72
CA VAL A 36 -24.13 8.88 -18.64
C VAL A 36 -23.52 10.18 -19.18
N ILE A 37 -22.92 11.01 -18.32
CA ILE A 37 -22.26 12.26 -18.73
C ILE A 37 -21.12 11.98 -19.71
N CYS A 38 -20.33 10.93 -19.48
CA CYS A 38 -19.24 10.55 -20.37
C CYS A 38 -19.70 9.86 -21.66
N GLY A 39 -20.98 9.48 -21.78
CA GLY A 39 -21.51 8.74 -22.92
C GLY A 39 -20.94 7.33 -23.08
N MET A 40 -20.17 6.85 -22.09
CA MET A 40 -19.54 5.53 -22.09
C MET A 40 -19.26 5.08 -20.66
N GLU A 41 -19.07 3.77 -20.48
CA GLU A 41 -18.75 3.20 -19.18
C GLU A 41 -17.28 3.47 -18.80
N VAL A 42 -17.06 4.59 -18.12
CA VAL A 42 -15.76 5.01 -17.57
C VAL A 42 -15.53 4.50 -16.14
N LEU A 43 -16.62 4.28 -15.40
CA LEU A 43 -16.65 3.82 -14.02
C LEU A 43 -17.50 2.55 -13.86
N PRO A 44 -17.26 1.74 -12.81
CA PRO A 44 -18.01 0.50 -12.60
C PRO A 44 -19.50 0.76 -12.37
N ARG A 45 -20.36 -0.10 -12.92
CA ARG A 45 -21.83 0.04 -12.83
C ARG A 45 -22.42 -0.10 -11.43
N THR A 46 -21.66 -0.65 -10.48
CA THR A 46 -22.16 -0.93 -9.13
C THR A 46 -21.12 -0.59 -8.07
N LYS A 47 -21.61 -0.20 -6.89
CA LYS A 47 -20.82 -0.03 -5.66
C LYS A 47 -20.01 -1.26 -5.32
N TYR A 48 -20.50 -2.45 -5.64
CA TYR A 48 -19.77 -3.70 -5.42
C TYR A 48 -18.52 -3.75 -6.30
N LEU A 49 -18.65 -3.53 -7.60
CA LEU A 49 -17.53 -3.52 -8.53
C LEU A 49 -16.56 -2.37 -8.23
N PHE A 50 -17.09 -1.20 -7.88
CA PHE A 50 -16.30 -0.06 -7.42
C PHE A 50 -15.45 -0.42 -6.20
N ARG A 51 -16.06 -0.98 -5.15
CA ARG A 51 -15.34 -1.42 -3.94
C ARG A 51 -14.35 -2.53 -4.24
N LYS A 52 -14.67 -3.46 -5.14
CA LYS A 52 -13.76 -4.55 -5.56
C LYS A 52 -12.53 -3.98 -6.28
N LEU A 53 -12.71 -2.99 -7.14
CA LEU A 53 -11.63 -2.28 -7.82
C LEU A 53 -10.78 -1.47 -6.84
N LEU A 54 -11.41 -0.78 -5.89
CA LEU A 54 -10.69 -0.06 -4.85
C LEU A 54 -9.90 -1.03 -3.96
N ALA A 55 -10.52 -2.13 -3.53
CA ALA A 55 -9.88 -3.16 -2.72
C ALA A 55 -8.76 -3.90 -3.45
N SER A 56 -8.83 -4.09 -4.77
CA SER A 56 -7.70 -4.68 -5.52
C SER A 56 -6.53 -3.71 -5.67
N LYS A 57 -6.79 -2.40 -5.64
CA LYS A 57 -5.76 -1.35 -5.61
C LYS A 57 -5.18 -1.14 -4.20
N LEU A 58 -6.02 -1.31 -3.17
CA LEU A 58 -5.65 -1.27 -1.75
C LEU A 58 -5.23 -2.66 -1.20
N GLY A 59 -5.21 -3.70 -2.03
CA GLY A 59 -5.13 -5.12 -1.65
C GLY A 59 -3.81 -5.57 -1.04
N ARG A 60 -3.03 -4.63 -0.52
CA ARG A 60 -1.73 -4.80 0.08
C ARG A 60 -1.64 -4.15 1.45
N SER A 61 -2.79 -3.90 2.07
CA SER A 61 -2.88 -3.30 3.38
C SER A 61 -3.25 -4.36 4.41
N THR A 62 -2.38 -4.63 5.36
CA THR A 62 -2.65 -5.54 6.47
C THR A 62 -3.00 -4.71 7.70
N ASP A 63 -4.16 -4.98 8.28
CA ASP A 63 -4.59 -4.36 9.53
C ASP A 63 -4.00 -5.13 10.72
N PHE A 64 -3.38 -4.38 11.63
CA PHE A 64 -2.86 -4.86 12.89
C PHE A 64 -3.64 -4.22 14.03
N TYR A 65 -3.97 -5.02 15.04
CA TYR A 65 -4.82 -4.61 16.15
C TYR A 65 -4.01 -4.58 17.44
N TYR A 66 -4.41 -3.70 18.35
CA TYR A 66 -3.79 -3.60 19.67
C TYR A 66 -4.86 -3.41 20.75
N CYS A 67 -4.52 -3.82 21.96
CA CYS A 67 -5.39 -3.67 23.12
C CYS A 67 -5.46 -2.20 23.54
N GLU A 68 -6.66 -1.67 23.72
CA GLU A 68 -6.87 -0.28 24.16
C GLU A 68 -6.39 0.00 25.59
N PHE A 69 -6.19 -1.03 26.42
CA PHE A 69 -5.84 -0.88 27.84
C PHE A 69 -4.34 -1.00 28.12
N CYS A 70 -3.66 -1.89 27.41
CA CYS A 70 -2.24 -2.18 27.66
C CYS A 70 -1.36 -2.02 26.43
N GLU A 71 -1.93 -1.56 25.30
CA GLU A 71 -1.25 -1.35 24.02
C GLU A 71 -0.57 -2.59 23.43
N GLY A 72 -0.86 -3.77 24.01
CA GLY A 72 -0.33 -5.05 23.58
C GLY A 72 -0.91 -5.45 22.23
N TYR A 73 -0.08 -6.06 21.38
CA TYR A 73 -0.51 -6.60 20.10
C TYR A 73 -1.63 -7.65 20.28
N LEU A 74 -2.63 -7.60 19.42
CA LEU A 74 -3.72 -8.56 19.38
C LEU A 74 -3.63 -9.38 18.07
N PRO A 75 -3.54 -10.72 18.15
CA PRO A 75 -3.53 -11.55 16.96
C PRO A 75 -4.86 -11.42 16.23
N THR A 76 -4.81 -11.31 14.90
CA THR A 76 -6.00 -11.22 14.06
C THR A 76 -6.59 -12.62 13.83
N PRO A 77 -7.76 -12.96 14.42
CA PRO A 77 -8.41 -14.24 14.15
C PRO A 77 -8.89 -14.35 12.69
N GLU A 78 -8.99 -15.57 12.18
CA GLU A 78 -9.50 -15.85 10.84
C GLU A 78 -10.97 -15.43 10.67
N ASP A 79 -11.74 -15.52 11.76
CA ASP A 79 -13.12 -15.04 11.83
C ASP A 79 -13.23 -13.70 12.57
N ARG A 80 -13.85 -12.72 11.90
CA ARG A 80 -14.03 -11.35 12.41
C ARG A 80 -15.03 -11.24 13.55
N ALA A 81 -15.92 -12.22 13.71
CA ALA A 81 -16.88 -12.26 14.80
C ALA A 81 -16.31 -12.88 16.09
N SER A 82 -15.13 -13.49 16.01
CA SER A 82 -14.52 -14.16 17.15
C SER A 82 -14.07 -13.15 18.21
N LYS A 83 -14.29 -13.52 19.47
CA LYS A 83 -13.78 -12.78 20.63
C LYS A 83 -12.26 -12.92 20.68
N ILE A 84 -11.59 -11.80 20.87
CA ILE A 84 -10.15 -11.69 21.11
C ILE A 84 -9.96 -11.42 22.59
N ILE A 85 -9.10 -12.19 23.24
CA ILE A 85 -8.70 -11.98 24.63
C ILE A 85 -7.25 -11.51 24.62
N CYS A 86 -6.99 -10.36 25.23
CA CYS A 86 -5.63 -9.86 25.39
C CYS A 86 -4.87 -10.72 26.40
N GLU A 87 -3.72 -11.28 26.00
CA GLU A 87 -2.92 -12.13 26.90
C GLU A 87 -2.36 -11.35 28.11
N THR A 88 -2.08 -10.07 27.95
CA THR A 88 -1.45 -9.22 28.98
C THR A 88 -2.45 -8.77 30.06
N CYS A 89 -3.60 -8.22 29.66
CA CYS A 89 -4.57 -7.63 30.59
C CYS A 89 -5.88 -8.41 30.72
N GLN A 90 -6.02 -9.53 29.98
CA GLN A 90 -7.19 -10.40 29.96
C GLN A 90 -8.50 -9.72 29.52
N ASN A 91 -8.41 -8.50 28.97
CA ASN A 91 -9.59 -7.82 28.44
C ASN A 91 -10.08 -8.51 27.16
N CYS A 92 -11.40 -8.64 27.04
CA CYS A 92 -12.07 -9.25 25.90
C CYS A 92 -12.65 -8.19 24.98
N THR A 93 -12.45 -8.36 23.67
CA THR A 93 -12.90 -7.44 22.62
C THR A 93 -13.22 -8.21 21.34
N THR A 94 -13.75 -7.53 20.34
CA THR A 94 -13.90 -8.04 18.96
C THR A 94 -13.20 -7.13 17.95
N ILE A 95 -12.93 -7.62 16.74
CA ILE A 95 -12.38 -6.79 15.65
C ILE A 95 -13.31 -5.60 15.35
N SER A 96 -14.63 -5.82 15.37
CA SER A 96 -15.61 -4.75 15.10
C SER A 96 -15.52 -3.61 16.11
N GLU A 97 -15.36 -3.92 17.39
CA GLU A 97 -15.19 -2.91 18.46
C GLU A 97 -13.85 -2.18 18.35
N LEU A 98 -12.77 -2.90 18.05
CA LEU A 98 -11.45 -2.27 17.86
C LEU A 98 -11.48 -1.29 16.68
N ARG A 99 -12.14 -1.66 15.58
CA ARG A 99 -12.30 -0.77 14.41
C ARG A 99 -13.15 0.46 14.72
N SER A 100 -14.25 0.30 15.46
CA SER A 100 -15.11 1.44 15.80
C SER A 100 -14.41 2.43 16.74
N LYS A 101 -13.50 1.94 17.59
CA LYS A 101 -12.70 2.76 18.50
C LYS A 101 -11.39 3.28 17.89
N GLY A 102 -11.01 2.81 16.71
CA GLY A 102 -9.74 3.18 16.07
C GLY A 102 -8.51 2.49 16.68
N SER A 103 -8.69 1.42 17.44
CA SER A 103 -7.62 0.63 18.08
C SER A 103 -6.95 -0.34 17.10
N PHE A 104 -6.46 0.20 15.98
CA PHE A 104 -5.77 -0.54 14.93
C PHE A 104 -4.86 0.39 14.13
N PHE A 105 -3.91 -0.18 13.40
CA PHE A 105 -3.17 0.51 12.37
C PHE A 105 -3.05 -0.38 11.14
N THR A 106 -2.77 0.24 10.00
CA THR A 106 -2.69 -0.45 8.72
C THR A 106 -1.27 -0.32 8.19
N ILE A 107 -0.61 -1.45 7.92
CA ILE A 107 0.67 -1.48 7.21
C ILE A 107 0.39 -1.77 5.75
N LEU A 108 0.84 -0.88 4.87
CA LEU A 108 0.91 -1.15 3.45
C LEU A 108 2.15 -2.02 3.18
N ASP A 109 2.04 -2.99 2.27
CA ASP A 109 3.17 -3.81 1.82
C ASP A 109 4.20 -2.91 1.13
N LEU A 110 5.19 -2.48 1.92
CA LEU A 110 6.26 -1.61 1.46
C LEU A 110 7.15 -2.35 0.46
N HIS A 111 7.34 -3.66 0.63
CA HIS A 111 8.17 -4.45 -0.27
C HIS A 111 7.58 -4.46 -1.68
N ASP A 112 6.28 -4.73 -1.80
CA ASP A 112 5.60 -4.70 -3.10
C ASP A 112 5.57 -3.29 -3.71
N GLN A 113 5.43 -2.25 -2.90
CA GLN A 113 5.48 -0.86 -3.38
C GLN A 113 6.86 -0.49 -3.92
N VAL A 114 7.93 -0.78 -3.17
CA VAL A 114 9.30 -0.54 -3.60
C VAL A 114 9.59 -1.32 -4.88
N ARG A 115 9.20 -2.60 -4.94
CA ARG A 115 9.35 -3.44 -6.13
C ARG A 115 8.66 -2.82 -7.35
N GLN A 116 7.44 -2.29 -7.18
CA GLN A 116 6.73 -1.64 -8.28
C GLN A 116 7.39 -0.33 -8.74
N ILE A 117 7.91 0.47 -7.80
CA ILE A 117 8.61 1.71 -8.13
C ILE A 117 9.87 1.38 -8.91
N ILE A 118 10.70 0.46 -8.41
CA ILE A 118 11.91 0.00 -9.10
C ILE A 118 11.57 -0.56 -10.48
N GLY A 119 10.54 -1.41 -10.59
CA GLY A 119 10.12 -1.99 -11.87
C GLY A 119 9.68 -0.95 -12.91
N LYS A 120 9.08 0.18 -12.48
CA LYS A 120 8.67 1.28 -13.37
C LYS A 120 9.80 2.25 -13.71
N THR A 121 10.81 2.34 -12.86
CA THR A 121 11.91 3.30 -12.98
C THR A 121 13.23 2.64 -13.36
N SER A 122 13.24 1.33 -13.58
CA SER A 122 14.45 0.50 -13.68
C SER A 122 15.46 1.02 -14.69
N GLU A 123 15.02 1.43 -15.88
CA GLU A 123 15.88 1.96 -16.92
C GLU A 123 16.54 3.28 -16.50
N GLY A 124 15.75 4.24 -16.02
CA GLY A 124 16.28 5.50 -15.51
C GLY A 124 17.16 5.32 -14.26
N LEU A 125 16.81 4.37 -13.40
CA LEU A 125 17.60 4.00 -12.23
C LEU A 125 18.96 3.47 -12.70
N PHE A 126 18.97 2.49 -13.61
CA PHE A 126 20.17 1.91 -14.18
C PHE A 126 21.08 2.97 -14.81
N THR A 127 20.55 3.83 -15.68
CA THR A 127 21.34 4.91 -16.31
C THR A 127 21.92 5.88 -15.27
N ASN A 128 21.18 6.21 -14.21
CA ASN A 128 21.70 7.07 -13.16
C ASN A 128 22.78 6.37 -12.32
N LEU A 129 22.65 5.07 -12.08
CA LEU A 129 23.67 4.27 -11.40
C LEU A 129 24.96 4.15 -12.24
N GLU A 130 24.85 3.95 -13.54
CA GLU A 130 26.01 3.94 -14.44
C GLU A 130 26.76 5.28 -14.42
N LYS A 131 26.03 6.40 -14.44
CA LYS A 131 26.64 7.75 -14.33
C LYS A 131 27.37 7.98 -13.01
N LEU A 132 26.88 7.40 -11.91
CA LEU A 132 27.56 7.47 -10.62
C LEU A 132 28.84 6.64 -10.61
N ASN A 133 28.83 5.50 -11.29
CA ASN A 133 29.97 4.56 -11.39
C ASN A 133 31.12 5.07 -12.27
N ASP A 134 30.91 6.07 -13.12
CA ASP A 134 31.98 6.70 -13.92
C ASP A 134 32.94 7.58 -13.08
N ASN A 135 32.67 7.76 -11.78
CA ASN A 135 33.52 8.56 -10.88
C ASN A 135 34.70 7.74 -10.32
N SER A 136 35.84 7.82 -11.00
CA SER A 136 37.19 7.39 -10.58
C SER A 136 37.38 5.89 -10.25
N VAL A 137 38.21 5.23 -11.05
CA VAL A 137 38.63 3.81 -10.92
C VAL A 137 39.38 3.51 -9.61
N GLU A 138 39.85 4.55 -8.91
CA GLU A 138 40.76 4.43 -7.78
C GLU A 138 40.06 4.41 -6.41
N THR A 139 38.77 4.69 -6.34
CA THR A 139 38.05 4.81 -5.05
C THR A 139 36.83 3.90 -5.02
N ILE A 140 36.90 2.84 -4.24
CA ILE A 140 35.71 2.06 -3.86
C ILE A 140 34.97 2.88 -2.80
N SER A 141 33.82 3.42 -3.15
CA SER A 141 33.11 4.35 -2.26
C SER A 141 31.62 4.07 -2.15
N ASP A 142 31.02 3.31 -3.07
CA ASP A 142 29.57 3.29 -3.18
C ASP A 142 28.95 1.90 -3.42
N PHE A 143 27.62 1.82 -3.35
CA PHE A 143 26.84 0.60 -3.52
C PHE A 143 26.90 0.00 -4.94
N THR A 144 27.45 0.73 -5.93
CA THR A 144 27.66 0.25 -7.30
C THR A 144 28.90 -0.64 -7.44
N ASP A 145 29.83 -0.60 -6.48
CA ASP A 145 31.11 -1.31 -6.54
C ASP A 145 31.06 -2.77 -6.05
N GLY A 146 29.86 -3.35 -5.90
CA GLY A 146 29.68 -4.69 -5.32
C GLY A 146 30.50 -5.79 -6.01
N SER A 147 30.74 -5.65 -7.33
CA SER A 147 31.60 -6.57 -8.08
C SER A 147 33.09 -6.45 -7.72
N LEU A 148 33.56 -5.23 -7.43
CA LEU A 148 34.92 -4.96 -6.95
C LEU A 148 35.12 -5.46 -5.51
N TYR A 149 34.15 -5.21 -4.62
CA TYR A 149 34.16 -5.77 -3.26
C TYR A 149 34.26 -7.29 -3.27
N LYS A 150 33.51 -7.96 -4.16
CA LYS A 150 33.58 -9.42 -4.31
C LYS A 150 34.96 -9.89 -4.77
N LYS A 151 35.56 -9.23 -5.76
CA LYS A 151 36.92 -9.53 -6.24
C LYS A 151 37.97 -9.35 -5.14
N LEU A 152 37.91 -8.24 -4.40
CA LEU A 152 38.85 -7.96 -3.32
C LEU A 152 38.76 -9.00 -2.21
N LYS A 153 37.54 -9.40 -1.83
CA LYS A 153 37.33 -10.52 -0.89
C LYS A 153 37.93 -11.82 -1.42
N THR A 154 37.71 -12.16 -2.68
CA THR A 154 38.29 -13.39 -3.28
C THR A 154 39.82 -13.32 -3.37
N SER A 155 40.39 -12.13 -3.56
CA SER A 155 41.84 -11.92 -3.61
C SER A 155 42.53 -11.90 -2.24
N GLY A 156 41.77 -11.90 -1.14
CA GLY A 156 42.31 -11.77 0.23
C GLY A 156 42.73 -10.35 0.61
N ALA A 157 42.51 -9.35 -0.25
CA ALA A 157 42.80 -7.95 0.05
C ALA A 157 41.79 -7.31 1.02
N LEU A 158 40.66 -7.97 1.26
CA LEU A 158 39.62 -7.58 2.23
C LEU A 158 39.30 -8.79 3.13
N GLU A 159 39.65 -8.68 4.41
CA GLU A 159 39.28 -9.62 5.47
C GLU A 159 38.23 -8.98 6.38
N TRP A 160 37.26 -9.77 6.85
CA TRP A 160 36.22 -9.35 7.79
C TRP A 160 36.32 -10.23 9.04
#